data_AF-R6DPT6-F1
#
_entry.id   AF-R6DPT6-F1
#
_cell.length_a   1.000
_cell.length_b   1.000
_cell.length_c   1.000
_cell.angle_alpha   90.00
_cell.angle_beta   90.00
_cell.angle_gamma   90.00
#
_symmetry.space_group_name_H-M   'P 1'
#
loop_
_entity.id
_entity.type
_entity.pdbx_description
1 polymer ?
#
loop_
_entity_poly.entity_id
_entity_poly.type
_entity_poly.pdbx_seq_one_letter_code
_entity_poly.pdbx_strand_id
1 'polypeptide(L)'
;MTLEQLNTALYEKVYAEQQEFISLLKTMTPENIIQYAYELVIREDILLSLEENDLNAKQCKALLREKKPLDKLFLAWEKHEGEHMNEIRDCIENKANELINAVRVKSERDSR
;
A
#
# COMPACT_ATOMS: atom_id res chain seq x y z
N MET A 1 5.42 28.41 -8.11
CA MET A 1 4.55 27.54 -7.31
C MET A 1 4.98 27.61 -5.87
N THR A 2 4.01 27.76 -4.96
CA THR A 2 4.19 27.57 -3.51
C THR A 2 4.45 26.10 -3.18
N LEU A 3 4.80 25.79 -1.93
CA LEU A 3 4.98 24.41 -1.48
C LEU A 3 3.67 23.61 -1.60
N GLU A 4 2.58 24.16 -1.09
CA GLU A 4 1.22 23.61 -1.19
C GLU A 4 0.87 23.29 -2.65
N GLN A 5 1.05 24.26 -3.57
CA GLN A 5 0.81 24.04 -5.00
C GLN A 5 1.66 22.91 -5.59
N LEU A 6 2.87 22.69 -5.08
CA LEU A 6 3.74 21.61 -5.55
C LEU A 6 3.25 20.24 -5.07
N ASN A 7 2.77 20.12 -3.83
CA ASN A 7 2.17 18.88 -3.32
C ASN A 7 0.84 18.59 -4.01
N THR A 8 -0.04 19.58 -4.17
CA THR A 8 -1.29 19.42 -4.94
C THR A 8 -1.02 18.95 -6.36
N ALA A 9 -0.10 19.59 -7.08
CA ALA A 9 0.22 19.20 -8.45
C ALA A 9 0.86 17.79 -8.54
N LEU A 10 1.64 17.39 -7.53
CA LEU A 10 2.18 16.05 -7.46
C LEU A 10 1.07 15.02 -7.23
N TYR A 11 0.19 15.26 -6.26
CA TYR A 11 -0.95 14.40 -5.96
C TYR A 11 -1.83 14.21 -7.19
N GLU A 12 -2.25 15.29 -7.85
CA GLU A 12 -3.07 15.23 -9.07
C GLU A 12 -2.42 14.40 -10.18
N LYS A 13 -1.09 14.54 -10.35
CA LYS A 13 -0.34 13.77 -11.34
C LYS A 13 -0.29 12.28 -11.02
N VAL A 14 -0.02 11.92 -9.76
CA VAL A 14 0.02 10.54 -9.27
C VAL A 14 -1.39 9.92 -9.35
N TYR A 15 -2.42 10.69 -9.01
CA TYR A 15 -3.82 10.28 -9.09
C TYR A 15 -4.24 9.98 -10.53
N ALA A 16 -3.91 10.86 -11.47
CA ALA A 16 -4.18 10.61 -12.88
C ALA A 16 -3.52 9.32 -13.39
N GLU A 17 -2.26 9.07 -13.00
CA GLU A 17 -1.55 7.84 -13.34
C GLU A 17 -2.23 6.59 -12.75
N GLN A 18 -2.76 6.68 -11.53
CA GLN A 18 -3.54 5.59 -10.92
C GLN A 18 -4.84 5.32 -11.66
N GLN A 19 -5.57 6.37 -12.09
CA GLN A 19 -6.79 6.20 -12.86
C GLN A 19 -6.53 5.56 -14.24
N GLU A 20 -5.40 5.87 -14.87
CA GLU A 20 -4.94 5.17 -16.08
C GLU A 20 -4.67 3.69 -15.80
N PHE A 21 -3.99 3.37 -14.70
CA PHE A 21 -3.72 1.99 -14.29
C PHE A 21 -5.01 1.20 -14.01
N ILE A 22 -5.95 1.76 -13.24
CA ILE A 22 -7.26 1.14 -12.98
C ILE A 22 -8.04 0.94 -14.27
N SER A 23 -8.01 1.92 -15.19
CA SER A 23 -8.68 1.81 -16.49
C SER A 23 -8.10 0.66 -17.32
N LEU A 24 -6.77 0.46 -17.29
CA LEU A 24 -6.12 -0.67 -17.92
C LEU A 24 -6.54 -2.00 -17.28
N LEU A 25 -6.53 -2.10 -15.94
CA LEU A 25 -6.95 -3.32 -15.22
C LEU A 25 -8.39 -3.72 -15.56
N LYS A 26 -9.31 -2.76 -15.70
CA LYS A 26 -10.71 -3.02 -16.08
C LYS A 26 -10.88 -3.67 -17.46
N THR A 27 -9.85 -3.63 -18.31
CA THR A 27 -9.86 -4.31 -19.63
C THR A 27 -9.30 -5.73 -19.58
N MET A 28 -8.72 -6.16 -18.45
CA MET A 28 -8.08 -7.45 -18.29
C MET A 28 -9.07 -8.55 -17.84
N THR A 29 -8.65 -9.81 -17.93
CA THR A 29 -9.37 -10.94 -17.33
C THR A 29 -9.26 -10.92 -15.81
N PRO A 30 -10.20 -11.54 -15.07
CA PRO A 30 -10.11 -11.67 -13.61
C PRO A 30 -8.78 -12.26 -13.13
N GLU A 31 -8.26 -13.29 -13.79
CA GLU A 31 -6.98 -13.92 -13.44
C GLU A 31 -5.80 -12.95 -13.51
N ASN A 32 -5.79 -12.07 -14.52
CA ASN A 32 -4.75 -11.06 -14.66
C ASN A 32 -4.93 -9.94 -13.63
N ILE A 33 -6.17 -9.52 -13.34
CA ILE A 33 -6.43 -8.52 -12.28
C ILE A 33 -5.90 -9.00 -10.93
N ILE A 34 -6.05 -10.29 -10.61
CA ILE A 34 -5.53 -10.87 -9.36
C ILE A 34 -4.01 -10.70 -9.26
N GLN A 35 -3.27 -10.83 -10.36
CA GLN A 35 -1.81 -10.65 -10.35
C GLN A 35 -1.40 -9.21 -10.03
N TYR A 36 -2.22 -8.23 -10.43
CA TYR A 36 -1.98 -6.81 -10.17
C TYR A 36 -2.65 -6.28 -8.89
N ALA A 37 -3.37 -7.12 -8.14
CA ALA A 37 -4.12 -6.68 -6.97
C ALA A 37 -3.21 -6.10 -5.87
N TYR A 38 -2.02 -6.68 -5.67
CA TYR A 38 -1.03 -6.15 -4.74
C TYR A 38 -0.55 -4.76 -5.16
N GLU A 39 -0.13 -4.61 -6.42
CA GLU A 39 0.30 -3.33 -6.97
C GLU A 39 -0.82 -2.27 -6.86
N LEU A 40 -2.05 -2.64 -7.19
CA LEU A 40 -3.21 -1.75 -7.08
C LEU A 40 -3.36 -1.18 -5.67
N VAL A 41 -3.32 -2.04 -4.65
CA VAL A 41 -3.48 -1.62 -3.25
C VAL A 41 -2.33 -0.72 -2.80
N ILE A 42 -1.08 -1.12 -3.07
CA ILE A 42 0.09 -0.31 -2.67
C ILE A 42 0.10 1.05 -3.37
N ARG A 43 -0.31 1.13 -4.63
CA ARG A 43 -0.42 2.40 -5.35
C ARG A 43 -1.45 3.34 -4.71
N GLU A 44 -2.56 2.82 -4.19
CA GLU A 44 -3.53 3.60 -3.42
C GLU A 44 -2.96 4.04 -2.05
N ASP A 45 -2.20 3.18 -1.36
CA ASP A 45 -1.56 3.55 -0.09
C ASP A 45 -0.53 4.69 -0.27
N ILE A 46 0.20 4.68 -1.40
CA ILE A 46 1.10 5.78 -1.77
C ILE A 46 0.32 7.08 -1.99
N LEU A 47 -0.84 7.01 -2.67
CA LEU A 47 -1.71 8.17 -2.87
C LEU A 47 -2.23 8.74 -1.56
N LEU A 48 -2.74 7.87 -0.68
CA LEU A 48 -3.21 8.25 0.65
C LEU A 48 -2.09 8.89 1.48
N SER A 49 -0.88 8.35 1.39
CA SER A 49 0.29 8.95 2.07
C SER A 49 0.57 10.37 1.57
N LEU A 50 0.46 10.63 0.26
CA LEU A 50 0.66 11.97 -0.31
C LEU A 50 -0.49 12.95 -0.02
N GLU A 51 -1.69 12.44 0.26
CA GLU A 51 -2.83 13.27 0.69
C GLU A 51 -2.63 13.77 2.13
N GLU A 52 -2.15 12.91 3.01
CA GLU A 52 -2.00 13.19 4.44
C GLU A 52 -0.63 13.82 4.78
N ASN A 53 0.39 13.64 3.93
CA ASN A 53 1.76 14.05 4.23
C ASN A 53 2.38 14.88 3.10
N ASP A 54 2.67 16.14 3.40
CA ASP A 54 3.39 17.03 2.52
C ASP A 54 4.86 16.60 2.33
N LEU A 55 5.31 16.56 1.08
CA LEU A 55 6.72 16.49 0.75
C LEU A 55 7.33 17.89 0.71
N ASN A 56 8.66 17.98 0.82
CA ASN A 56 9.34 19.25 0.62
C ASN A 56 9.46 19.61 -0.87
N ALA A 57 9.62 20.91 -1.17
CA ALA A 57 9.63 21.41 -2.55
C ALA A 57 10.66 20.75 -3.48
N LYS A 58 11.80 20.26 -2.96
CA LYS A 58 12.81 19.57 -3.78
C LYS A 58 12.33 18.17 -4.18
N GLN A 59 11.71 17.45 -3.25
CA GLN A 59 11.11 16.14 -3.49
C GLN A 59 9.96 16.22 -4.49
N CYS A 60 9.02 17.16 -4.31
CA CYS A 60 7.90 17.33 -5.26
C CYS A 60 8.41 17.60 -6.67
N LYS A 61 9.37 18.52 -6.82
CA LYS A 61 9.96 18.86 -8.13
C LYS A 61 10.69 17.68 -8.78
N ALA A 62 11.31 16.81 -7.98
CA ALA A 62 11.95 15.61 -8.51
C ALA A 62 10.91 14.63 -9.06
N LEU A 63 9.88 14.31 -8.28
CA LEU A 63 8.80 13.41 -8.68
C LEU A 63 7.97 13.97 -9.85
N LEU A 64 7.68 15.27 -9.86
CA LEU A 64 6.97 15.94 -10.95
C LEU A 64 7.69 15.85 -12.30
N ARG A 65 9.02 15.69 -12.32
CA ARG A 65 9.81 15.50 -13.55
C ARG A 65 9.72 14.08 -14.09
N GLU A 66 9.36 13.10 -13.28
CA GLU A 66 9.18 11.72 -13.72
C GLU A 66 7.95 11.63 -14.62
N LYS A 67 8.04 10.79 -15.66
CA LYS A 67 6.90 10.56 -16.56
C LYS A 67 5.78 9.80 -15.83
N LYS A 68 6.17 8.81 -15.03
CA LYS A 68 5.29 7.94 -14.25
C LYS A 68 5.77 7.90 -12.79
N PRO A 69 5.52 8.96 -12.00
CA PRO A 69 5.98 9.02 -10.61
C PRO A 69 5.41 7.90 -9.74
N LEU A 70 4.16 7.47 -9.95
CA LEU A 70 3.54 6.44 -9.13
C LEU A 70 4.17 5.06 -9.37
N ASP A 71 4.35 4.68 -10.65
CA ASP A 71 5.08 3.47 -11.04
C ASP A 71 6.49 3.43 -10.42
N LYS A 72 7.20 4.57 -10.44
CA LYS A 72 8.54 4.66 -9.87
C LYS A 72 8.56 4.53 -8.34
N LEU A 73 7.56 5.08 -7.66
CA LEU A 73 7.40 4.93 -6.21
C LEU A 73 7.03 3.49 -5.84
N PHE A 74 6.12 2.87 -6.59
CA PHE A 74 5.76 1.46 -6.41
C PHE A 74 6.96 0.53 -6.59
N LEU A 75 7.75 0.68 -7.66
CA LEU A 75 8.96 -0.13 -7.87
C LEU A 75 10.03 0.09 -6.80
N ALA A 76 10.08 1.28 -6.19
CA ALA A 76 10.96 1.53 -5.06
C ALA A 76 10.48 0.81 -3.79
N TRP A 77 9.15 0.81 -3.56
CA TRP A 77 8.53 0.07 -2.47
C TRP A 77 8.65 -1.45 -2.63
N GLU A 78 8.39 -1.99 -3.83
CA GLU A 78 8.43 -3.43 -4.10
C GLU A 78 9.82 -4.04 -3.82
N LYS A 79 10.88 -3.24 -4.01
CA LYS A 79 12.27 -3.65 -3.72
C LYS A 79 12.69 -3.42 -2.28
N HIS A 80 11.85 -2.77 -1.47
CA HIS A 80 12.17 -2.47 -0.10
C HIS A 80 11.96 -3.72 0.77
N GLU A 81 13.03 -4.21 1.38
CA GLU A 81 12.94 -5.20 2.45
C GLU A 81 12.51 -4.50 3.74
N GLY A 82 11.20 -4.46 3.99
CA GLY A 82 10.58 -3.85 5.17
C GLY A 82 10.02 -4.88 6.16
N GLU A 83 9.49 -4.37 7.28
CA GLU A 83 8.89 -5.20 8.33
C GLU A 83 7.50 -5.73 8.00
N HIS A 84 6.88 -5.31 6.88
CA HIS A 84 5.51 -5.68 6.52
C HIS A 84 5.22 -7.18 6.62
N MET A 85 6.11 -8.03 6.08
CA MET A 85 5.95 -9.48 6.18
C MET A 85 6.17 -10.01 7.60
N ASN A 86 7.00 -9.35 8.40
CA ASN A 86 7.17 -9.66 9.82
C ASN A 86 5.92 -9.28 10.61
N GLU A 87 5.31 -8.13 10.34
CA GLU A 87 4.04 -7.71 10.98
C GLU A 87 2.89 -8.67 10.65
N ILE A 88 2.79 -9.11 9.38
CA ILE A 88 1.83 -10.14 8.97
C ILE A 88 2.09 -11.44 9.74
N ARG A 89 3.35 -11.85 9.83
CA ARG A 89 3.74 -13.05 10.56
C ARG A 89 3.39 -12.96 12.03
N ASP A 90 3.71 -11.85 12.68
CA ASP A 90 3.41 -11.60 14.09
C ASP A 90 1.89 -11.63 14.33
N CYS A 91 1.10 -11.05 13.42
CA CYS A 91 -0.36 -11.13 13.47
C CYS A 91 -0.85 -12.60 13.45
N ILE A 92 -0.31 -13.41 12.54
CA ILE A 92 -0.65 -14.84 12.42
C ILE A 92 -0.26 -15.60 13.69
N GLU A 93 0.98 -15.43 14.17
CA GLU A 93 1.50 -16.14 15.34
C GLU A 93 0.73 -15.75 16.62
N ASN A 94 0.47 -14.46 16.82
CA ASN A 94 -0.33 -13.96 17.94
C ASN A 94 -1.75 -14.54 17.88
N LYS A 95 -2.39 -14.53 16.71
CA LYS A 95 -3.75 -15.07 16.58
C LYS A 95 -3.81 -16.57 16.83
N ALA A 96 -2.82 -17.31 16.35
CA ALA A 96 -2.71 -18.75 16.62
C ALA A 96 -2.56 -19.03 18.12
N ASN A 97 -1.72 -18.27 18.82
CA ASN A 97 -1.52 -18.39 20.27
C ASN A 97 -2.80 -18.10 21.06
N GLU A 98 -3.56 -17.08 20.67
CA GLU A 98 -4.89 -16.80 21.26
C GLU A 98 -5.84 -17.98 21.13
N LEU A 99 -5.92 -18.60 19.95
CA LEU A 99 -6.81 -19.73 19.69
C LEU A 99 -6.41 -20.98 20.50
N ILE A 100 -5.12 -21.27 20.61
CA ILE A 100 -4.60 -22.37 21.45
C ILE A 100 -5.00 -22.16 22.91
N ASN A 101 -4.82 -20.94 23.43
CA ASN A 101 -5.17 -20.61 24.81
C ASN A 101 -6.68 -20.71 25.05
N ALA A 102 -7.51 -20.27 24.10
CA ALA A 102 -8.97 -20.38 24.20
C ALA A 102 -9.44 -21.85 24.30
N VAL A 103 -8.87 -22.75 23.48
CA VAL A 103 -9.17 -24.19 23.53
C VAL A 103 -8.75 -24.78 24.87
N ARG A 104 -7.55 -24.44 25.35
CA ARG A 104 -7.05 -24.90 26.65
C ARG A 104 -7.97 -24.50 27.80
N VAL A 105 -8.33 -23.22 27.89
CA VAL A 105 -9.23 -22.71 28.96
C VAL A 105 -10.60 -23.40 28.91
N LYS A 106 -11.13 -23.67 27.72
CA LYS A 106 -12.40 -24.40 27.58
C LYS A 106 -12.29 -25.84 28.10
N SER A 107 -11.23 -26.56 27.71
CA SER A 107 -11.02 -27.95 28.18
C SER A 107 -10.86 -28.06 29.70
N GLU A 108 -10.19 -27.09 30.33
CA GLU A 108 -10.01 -27.02 31.78
C GLU A 108 -11.32 -26.69 32.52
N ARG A 109 -12.24 -25.96 31.88
CA ARG A 109 -13.59 -25.66 32.43
C ARG A 109 -14.52 -26.86 32.31
N ASP A 110 -14.53 -27.54 31.18
CA ASP A 110 -15.42 -28.68 30.92
C ASP A 110 -15.00 -29.93 31.74
N SER A 111 -13.77 -29.96 32.25
CA SER A 111 -13.25 -31.03 33.12
C SER A 111 -13.47 -30.80 34.62
N ARG A 112 -14.12 -29.70 35.02
CA ARG A 112 -14.45 -29.34 36.42
C ARG A 112 -15.95 -29.49 36.67
#